data_AF-A0A833JAV9-F1
#
_entry.id   AF-A0A833JAV9-F1
#
_cell.length_a   1.000
_cell.length_b   1.000
_cell.length_c   1.000
_cell.angle_alpha   90.00
_cell.angle_beta   90.00
_cell.angle_gamma   90.00
#
_symmetry.space_group_name_H-M   'P 1'
#
loop_
_entity.id
_entity.type
_entity.pdbx_description
1 polymer ?
#
loop_
_entity_poly.entity_id
_entity_poly.type
_entity_poly.pdbx_seq_one_letter_code
_entity_poly.pdbx_strand_id
1 'polypeptide(L)'
;MAAPQVHQGARQGVPPVNTVTEARDVVTVACKLPSGFIMREFAERTEIEQVMGGGTREIVVHRETGHQVVIKGAAYRIGDTPPILINGYRLTPDVPKSLWDNWYAANKNSDLVKNHLVYANAERDSVKAWSREHEGAQTGFEGIDPEKPGQRVRGVERAEKPK
;
A
#
# COMPACT_ATOMS: atom_id res chain seq x y z
N MET A 1 18.57 -37.56 10.46
CA MET A 1 18.43 -37.02 9.09
C MET A 1 17.41 -35.90 9.13
N ALA A 2 17.86 -34.65 9.31
CA ALA A 2 16.98 -33.48 9.36
C ALA A 2 16.92 -32.85 7.98
N ALA A 3 15.71 -32.71 7.43
CA ALA A 3 15.49 -32.02 6.17
C ALA A 3 15.85 -30.54 6.32
N PRO A 4 16.62 -29.95 5.39
CA PRO A 4 16.95 -28.53 5.44
C PRO A 4 15.69 -27.71 5.17
N GLN A 5 15.32 -26.83 6.11
CA GLN A 5 14.29 -25.82 5.88
C GLN A 5 14.79 -24.88 4.78
N VAL A 6 14.16 -24.98 3.61
CA VAL A 6 14.43 -24.11 2.48
C VAL A 6 13.86 -22.74 2.83
N HIS A 7 14.68 -21.86 3.37
CA HIS A 7 14.38 -20.43 3.40
C HIS A 7 14.37 -19.97 1.94
N GLN A 8 13.21 -20.06 1.29
CA GLN A 8 13.03 -19.56 -0.07
C GLN A 8 13.19 -18.04 -0.03
N GLY A 9 14.41 -17.60 -0.29
CA GLY A 9 14.72 -16.21 -0.58
C GLY A 9 13.76 -15.71 -1.67
N ALA A 10 13.26 -14.49 -1.46
CA ALA A 10 12.39 -13.80 -2.39
C ALA A 10 12.90 -13.97 -3.83
N ARG A 11 12.12 -14.66 -4.67
CA ARG A 11 12.36 -14.74 -6.11
C ARG A 11 12.20 -13.33 -6.69
N GLN A 12 13.31 -12.61 -6.83
CA GLN A 12 13.34 -11.36 -7.56
C GLN A 12 12.93 -11.63 -9.01
N GLY A 13 11.80 -11.07 -9.45
CA GLY A 13 11.38 -11.08 -10.85
C GLY A 13 9.96 -11.59 -11.16
N VAL A 14 9.25 -12.19 -10.20
CA VAL A 14 7.82 -12.51 -10.39
C VAL A 14 6.98 -11.31 -9.97
N PRO A 15 6.08 -10.77 -10.84
CA PRO A 15 5.20 -9.70 -10.43
C PRO A 15 4.35 -10.18 -9.24
N PRO A 16 4.16 -9.34 -8.22
CA PRO A 16 3.32 -9.72 -7.09
C PRO A 16 1.92 -10.04 -7.61
N VAL A 17 1.44 -11.24 -7.32
CA VAL A 17 0.09 -11.69 -7.66
C VAL A 17 -0.76 -11.73 -6.40
N ASN A 18 -2.06 -11.56 -6.56
CA ASN A 18 -3.00 -11.76 -5.46
C ASN A 18 -2.99 -13.25 -5.08
N THR A 19 -2.77 -13.55 -3.81
CA THR A 19 -2.76 -14.93 -3.30
C THR A 19 -4.09 -15.31 -2.63
N VAL A 20 -4.92 -14.32 -2.31
CA VAL A 20 -6.27 -14.51 -1.77
C VAL A 20 -7.27 -14.48 -2.92
N THR A 21 -7.99 -15.60 -3.10
CA THR A 21 -9.02 -15.75 -4.14
C THR A 21 -10.44 -15.86 -3.57
N GLU A 22 -10.58 -16.04 -2.25
CA GLU A 22 -11.86 -16.24 -1.56
C GLU A 22 -12.20 -14.99 -0.74
N ALA A 23 -13.21 -14.22 -1.15
CA ALA A 23 -13.80 -13.18 -0.32
C ALA A 23 -15.30 -13.06 -0.59
N ARG A 24 -16.12 -13.44 0.40
CA ARG A 24 -17.57 -13.15 0.41
C ARG A 24 -17.83 -11.67 0.72
N ASP A 25 -16.99 -11.10 1.58
CA ASP A 25 -17.00 -9.69 1.96
C ASP A 25 -15.81 -8.98 1.33
N VAL A 26 -16.09 -8.08 0.38
CA VAL A 26 -15.09 -7.30 -0.34
C VAL A 26 -15.26 -5.81 -0.10
N VAL A 27 -14.15 -5.08 -0.22
CA VAL A 27 -14.10 -3.62 -0.20
C VAL A 27 -13.45 -3.10 -1.47
N THR A 28 -13.81 -1.88 -1.84
CA THR A 28 -13.07 -1.11 -2.84
C THR A 28 -12.06 -0.24 -2.11
N VAL A 29 -10.78 -0.36 -2.49
CA VAL A 29 -9.68 0.44 -1.94
C VAL A 29 -9.31 1.55 -2.92
N ALA A 30 -9.36 2.80 -2.47
CA ALA A 30 -8.78 3.96 -3.13
C ALA A 30 -7.32 4.12 -2.73
N CYS A 31 -6.43 4.36 -3.70
CA CYS A 31 -5.01 4.60 -3.47
C CYS A 31 -4.51 5.76 -4.35
N LYS A 32 -3.89 6.76 -3.73
CA LYS A 32 -3.30 7.92 -4.41
C LYS A 32 -1.83 7.75 -4.78
N LEU A 33 -1.15 6.79 -4.16
CA LEU A 33 0.27 6.56 -4.43
C LEU A 33 0.50 6.23 -5.91
N PRO A 34 1.51 6.80 -6.59
CA PRO A 34 1.79 6.50 -7.99
C PRO A 34 2.07 5.02 -8.24
N SER A 35 2.91 4.39 -7.40
CA SER A 35 3.28 2.98 -7.52
C SER A 35 2.23 2.01 -6.97
N GLY A 36 1.35 2.48 -6.10
CA GLY A 36 0.55 1.61 -5.24
C GLY A 36 1.43 0.89 -4.22
N PHE A 37 0.91 -0.20 -3.66
CA PHE A 37 1.64 -1.01 -2.68
C PHE A 37 1.08 -2.43 -2.62
N ILE A 38 1.87 -3.35 -2.06
CA ILE A 38 1.44 -4.72 -1.80
C ILE A 38 0.92 -4.76 -0.36
N MET A 39 -0.36 -5.03 -0.20
CA MET A 39 -0.95 -5.25 1.11
C MET A 39 -0.70 -6.71 1.51
N ARG A 40 0.02 -6.91 2.62
CA ARG A 40 0.32 -8.22 3.20
C ARG A 40 -0.27 -8.34 4.59
N GLU A 41 -0.74 -9.53 4.93
CA GLU A 41 -1.18 -9.85 6.27
C GLU A 41 -0.03 -10.42 7.10
N PHE A 42 0.07 -9.92 8.33
CA PHE A 42 0.98 -10.45 9.34
C PHE A 42 0.16 -10.97 10.51
N ALA A 43 0.38 -12.23 10.87
CA ALA A 43 -0.22 -12.84 12.04
C ALA A 43 0.79 -12.94 13.17
N GLU A 44 0.29 -12.79 14.38
CA GLU A 44 1.05 -13.03 15.60
C GLU A 44 1.37 -14.52 15.73
N ARG A 45 2.65 -14.85 15.92
CA ARG A 45 3.11 -16.19 16.27
C ARG A 45 4.04 -16.11 17.47
N THR A 46 3.79 -16.95 18.45
CA THR A 46 4.73 -17.17 19.55
C THR A 46 5.84 -18.05 19.03
N GLU A 47 7.04 -17.50 18.95
CA GLU A 47 8.25 -18.25 18.63
C GLU A 47 9.13 -18.38 19.88
N ILE A 48 9.80 -19.52 19.97
CA ILE A 48 10.70 -19.82 21.08
C ILE A 48 12.11 -19.42 20.64
N GLU A 49 12.62 -18.33 21.18
CA GLU A 49 14.01 -17.90 20.98
C GLU A 49 14.89 -18.48 22.09
N GLN A 50 16.04 -19.05 21.72
CA GLN A 50 17.02 -19.50 22.70
C GLN A 50 17.80 -18.31 23.24
N VAL A 51 17.83 -18.15 24.56
CA VAL A 51 18.61 -17.10 25.22
C VAL A 51 20.01 -17.60 25.57
N MET A 52 20.98 -16.69 25.55
CA MET A 52 22.35 -16.98 25.97
C MET A 52 22.35 -17.44 27.43
N GLY A 53 22.67 -18.72 27.67
CA GLY A 53 22.54 -19.38 28.98
C GLY A 53 21.74 -20.69 28.97
N GLY A 54 21.24 -21.14 27.81
CA GLY A 54 20.61 -22.46 27.65
C GLY A 54 19.12 -22.52 28.00
N GLY A 55 18.49 -21.37 28.23
CA GLY A 55 17.04 -21.25 28.42
C GLY A 55 16.31 -20.86 27.13
N THR A 56 14.98 -20.90 27.17
CA THR A 56 14.11 -20.45 26.08
C THR A 56 13.27 -19.28 26.53
N ARG A 57 13.10 -18.28 25.65
CA ARG A 57 12.18 -17.16 25.83
C ARG A 57 11.11 -17.20 24.74
N GLU A 58 9.86 -17.11 25.16
CA GLU A 58 8.74 -16.89 24.23
C GLU A 58 8.75 -15.44 23.78
N ILE A 59 8.81 -15.23 22.46
CA ILE A 59 8.74 -13.92 21.83
C ILE A 59 7.59 -13.92 20.85
N VAL A 60 6.75 -12.90 21.00
CA VAL A 60 5.68 -12.59 20.08
C VAL A 60 6.31 -11.98 18.83
N VAL A 61 6.26 -12.70 17.71
CA VAL A 61 6.71 -12.21 16.41
C VAL A 61 5.54 -12.12 15.44
N HIS A 62 5.56 -11.10 14.58
CA HIS A 62 4.60 -10.97 13.49
C HIS A 62 5.21 -11.56 12.21
N ARG A 63 4.63 -12.66 11.72
CA ARG A 63 5.08 -13.36 10.50
C ARG A 63 4.04 -13.19 9.39
N GLU A 64 4.49 -13.10 8.15
CA GLU A 64 3.61 -13.06 6.98
C GLU A 64 2.79 -14.35 6.90
N THR A 65 1.47 -14.23 6.72
CA THR A 65 0.58 -15.40 6.55
C THR A 65 0.65 -15.99 5.14
N GLY A 66 1.18 -15.24 4.18
CA GLY A 66 1.16 -15.55 2.74
C GLY A 66 -0.04 -14.95 2.01
N HIS A 67 -0.99 -14.34 2.72
CA HIS A 67 -2.08 -13.58 2.12
C HIS A 67 -1.59 -12.20 1.68
N GLN A 68 -1.73 -11.93 0.39
CA GLN A 68 -1.38 -10.64 -0.19
C GLN A 68 -2.32 -10.23 -1.32
N VAL A 69 -2.54 -8.92 -1.43
CA VAL A 69 -3.27 -8.27 -2.53
C VAL A 69 -2.48 -7.06 -3.00
N VAL A 70 -2.38 -6.88 -4.32
CA VAL A 70 -1.74 -5.72 -4.92
C VAL A 70 -2.75 -4.59 -5.04
N ILE A 71 -2.53 -3.52 -4.28
CA ILE A 71 -3.29 -2.28 -4.41
C ILE A 71 -2.62 -1.45 -5.49
N LYS A 72 -3.34 -1.20 -6.57
CA LYS A 72 -2.78 -0.55 -7.75
C LYS A 72 -2.67 0.96 -7.53
N GLY A 73 -1.56 1.54 -7.97
CA GLY A 73 -1.30 2.97 -7.88
C GLY A 73 -1.88 3.81 -9.02
N ALA A 74 -1.92 5.12 -8.81
CA ALA A 74 -2.46 6.09 -9.75
C ALA A 74 -1.68 6.19 -11.07
N ALA A 75 -0.37 5.88 -11.05
CA ALA A 75 0.41 5.84 -12.27
C ALA A 75 0.03 4.63 -13.14
N TYR A 76 -0.10 4.86 -14.44
CA TYR A 76 -0.32 3.81 -15.43
C TYR A 76 0.53 4.10 -16.66
N ARG A 77 0.89 3.04 -17.38
CA ARG A 77 1.69 3.16 -18.60
C ARG A 77 0.79 3.56 -19.76
N ILE A 78 1.26 4.49 -20.58
CA ILE A 78 0.60 4.87 -21.83
C ILE A 78 0.57 3.62 -22.75
N GLY A 79 -0.63 3.20 -23.13
CA GLY A 79 -0.87 1.98 -23.92
C GLY A 79 -1.60 0.87 -23.15
N ASP A 80 -1.58 0.90 -21.82
CA ASP A 80 -2.40 0.00 -20.99
C ASP A 80 -3.86 0.48 -20.94
N THR A 81 -4.78 -0.41 -20.57
CA THR A 81 -6.18 -0.04 -20.32
C THR A 81 -6.23 1.07 -19.24
N PRO A 82 -6.83 2.24 -19.53
CA PRO A 82 -6.88 3.34 -18.58
C PRO A 82 -7.53 2.91 -17.26
N PRO A 83 -6.90 3.15 -16.11
CA PRO A 83 -7.51 2.84 -14.83
C PRO A 83 -8.66 3.79 -14.52
N ILE A 84 -9.55 3.35 -13.63
CA ILE A 84 -10.57 4.22 -13.05
C ILE A 84 -9.90 5.11 -12.02
N LEU A 85 -9.65 6.35 -12.40
CA LEU A 85 -9.10 7.40 -11.55
C LEU A 85 -10.19 8.39 -11.15
N ILE A 86 -10.25 8.71 -9.86
CA ILE A 86 -11.11 9.75 -9.31
C ILE A 86 -10.20 10.72 -8.57
N ASN A 87 -10.00 11.91 -9.13
CA ASN A 87 -9.24 13.01 -8.53
C ASN A 87 -7.87 12.58 -7.95
N GLY A 88 -7.13 11.78 -8.72
CA GLY A 88 -5.81 11.26 -8.34
C GLY A 88 -5.81 9.92 -7.60
N TYR A 89 -6.97 9.41 -7.19
CA TYR A 89 -7.09 8.09 -6.57
C TYR A 89 -7.43 7.01 -7.59
N ARG A 90 -6.68 5.91 -7.59
CA ARG A 90 -7.06 4.68 -8.30
C ARG A 90 -7.91 3.80 -7.40
N LEU A 91 -9.01 3.30 -7.95
CA LEU A 91 -9.88 2.34 -7.26
C LEU A 91 -9.48 0.91 -7.62
N THR A 92 -9.24 0.10 -6.59
CA THR A 92 -9.04 -1.35 -6.68
C THR A 92 -10.25 -2.04 -6.06
N PRO A 93 -11.18 -2.59 -6.86
CA PRO A 93 -12.32 -3.35 -6.33
C PRO A 93 -11.90 -4.75 -5.86
N ASP A 94 -12.84 -5.46 -5.25
CA ASP A 94 -12.74 -6.88 -4.90
C ASP A 94 -11.59 -7.22 -3.94
N VAL A 95 -11.23 -6.29 -3.05
CA VAL A 95 -10.23 -6.54 -2.01
C VAL A 95 -10.89 -7.23 -0.82
N PRO A 96 -10.38 -8.36 -0.31
CA PRO A 96 -10.93 -9.04 0.86
C PRO A 96 -11.02 -8.10 2.07
N LYS A 97 -12.22 -7.98 2.66
CA LYS A 97 -12.46 -7.07 3.78
C LYS A 97 -11.62 -7.40 5.00
N SER A 98 -11.49 -8.69 5.33
CA SER A 98 -10.68 -9.16 6.46
C SER A 98 -9.21 -8.73 6.34
N LEU A 99 -8.65 -8.85 5.14
CA LEU A 99 -7.28 -8.44 4.84
C LEU A 99 -7.11 -6.92 5.01
N TRP A 100 -8.06 -6.14 4.50
CA TRP A 100 -8.04 -4.68 4.64
C TRP A 100 -8.16 -4.25 6.10
N ASP A 101 -9.09 -4.82 6.85
CA ASP A 101 -9.33 -4.45 8.25
C ASP A 101 -8.10 -4.76 9.13
N ASN A 102 -7.46 -5.93 8.92
CA ASN A 102 -6.22 -6.31 9.60
C ASN A 102 -5.07 -5.36 9.25
N TRP A 103 -4.89 -5.06 7.96
CA TRP A 103 -3.86 -4.12 7.51
C TRP A 103 -4.10 -2.72 8.07
N TYR A 104 -5.35 -2.23 8.04
CA TYR A 104 -5.71 -0.91 8.53
C TYR A 104 -5.47 -0.79 10.04
N ALA A 105 -5.83 -1.80 10.82
CA ALA A 105 -5.58 -1.81 12.26
C ALA A 105 -4.08 -1.67 12.60
N ALA A 106 -3.23 -2.38 11.85
CA ALA A 106 -1.78 -2.31 12.00
C ALA A 106 -1.18 -0.98 11.49
N ASN A 107 -1.75 -0.39 10.44
CA ASN A 107 -1.19 0.77 9.73
C ASN A 107 -1.94 2.08 9.96
N LYS A 108 -2.91 2.14 10.87
CA LYS A 108 -3.71 3.35 11.17
C LYS A 108 -2.88 4.59 11.48
N ASN A 109 -1.69 4.37 12.03
CA ASN A 109 -0.77 5.44 12.42
C ASN A 109 0.27 5.79 11.35
N SER A 110 0.27 5.09 10.22
CA SER A 110 1.16 5.36 9.09
C SER A 110 0.75 6.65 8.38
N ASP A 111 1.71 7.26 7.70
CA ASP A 111 1.46 8.45 6.86
C ASP A 111 0.49 8.15 5.71
N LEU A 112 0.41 6.90 5.26
CA LEU A 112 -0.53 6.47 4.22
C LEU A 112 -1.99 6.69 4.63
N VAL A 113 -2.31 6.37 5.89
CA VAL A 113 -3.67 6.51 6.43
C VAL A 113 -3.90 7.94 6.92
N LYS A 114 -2.94 8.51 7.66
CA LYS A 114 -3.06 9.86 8.24
C LYS A 114 -3.15 10.96 7.19
N ASN A 115 -2.41 10.84 6.09
CA ASN A 115 -2.43 11.84 5.01
C ASN A 115 -3.51 11.52 3.96
N HIS A 116 -4.46 10.63 4.28
CA HIS A 116 -5.58 10.29 3.40
C HIS A 116 -5.14 9.78 2.02
N LEU A 117 -4.02 9.05 1.95
CA LEU A 117 -3.52 8.52 0.68
C LEU A 117 -4.19 7.19 0.31
N VAL A 118 -4.73 6.49 1.31
CA VAL A 118 -5.42 5.23 1.14
C VAL A 118 -6.71 5.23 1.97
N TYR A 119 -7.80 4.75 1.37
CA TYR A 119 -9.11 4.61 2.01
C TYR A 119 -9.86 3.44 1.40
N ALA A 120 -10.75 2.79 2.16
CA ALA A 120 -11.60 1.75 1.61
C ALA A 120 -13.00 1.74 2.22
N ASN A 121 -13.96 1.28 1.43
CA ASN A 121 -15.34 1.04 1.85
C ASN A 121 -15.93 -0.10 1.02
N ALA A 122 -16.94 -0.79 1.56
CA ALA A 122 -17.68 -1.81 0.83
C ALA A 122 -18.45 -1.19 -0.36
N GLU A 123 -19.06 -0.02 -0.15
CA GLU A 123 -19.78 0.68 -1.19
C GLU A 123 -18.84 1.53 -2.05
N ARG A 124 -18.78 1.20 -3.34
CA ARG A 124 -17.91 1.90 -4.29
C ARG A 124 -18.23 3.39 -4.43
N ASP A 125 -19.49 3.79 -4.36
CA ASP A 125 -19.88 5.19 -4.51
C ASP A 125 -19.47 6.04 -3.30
N SER A 126 -19.52 5.46 -2.10
CA SER A 126 -18.93 6.07 -0.90
C SER A 126 -17.42 6.31 -1.07
N VAL A 127 -16.68 5.38 -1.67
CA VAL A 127 -15.24 5.56 -1.97
C VAL A 127 -15.01 6.67 -2.98
N LYS A 128 -15.85 6.77 -4.03
CA LYS A 128 -15.75 7.86 -5.02
C LYS A 128 -16.03 9.22 -4.39
N ALA A 129 -17.07 9.34 -3.56
CA ALA A 129 -17.40 10.57 -2.86
C ALA A 129 -16.25 11.03 -1.98
N TRP A 130 -15.72 10.13 -1.15
CA TRP A 130 -14.57 10.40 -0.30
C TRP A 130 -13.34 10.84 -1.10
N SER A 131 -13.07 10.18 -2.23
CA SER A 131 -11.93 10.51 -3.10
C SER A 131 -12.04 11.92 -3.71
N ARG A 132 -13.27 12.40 -3.97
CA ARG A 132 -13.50 13.78 -4.44
C ARG A 132 -13.26 14.80 -3.35
N GLU A 133 -13.73 14.51 -2.13
CA GLU A 133 -13.54 15.39 -0.97
C GLU A 133 -12.06 15.54 -0.58
N HIS A 134 -11.24 14.50 -0.84
CA HIS A 134 -9.82 14.46 -0.47
C HIS A 134 -8.87 14.67 -1.67
N GLU A 135 -9.34 15.29 -2.75
CA GLU A 135 -8.51 15.61 -3.92
C GLU A 135 -7.26 16.42 -3.54
N GLY A 136 -7.34 17.27 -2.52
CA GLY A 136 -6.22 18.08 -2.05
C GLY A 136 -5.11 17.31 -1.33
N ALA A 137 -5.30 16.03 -0.98
CA ALA A 137 -4.29 15.24 -0.30
C ALA A 137 -3.03 15.09 -1.18
N GLN A 138 -1.84 15.33 -0.63
CA GLN A 138 -0.59 15.29 -1.39
C GLN A 138 0.24 14.07 -1.00
N THR A 139 0.76 13.37 -2.00
CA THR A 139 1.63 12.20 -1.87
C THR A 139 3.10 12.59 -1.76
N GLY A 140 3.48 13.80 -2.20
CA GLY A 140 4.86 14.23 -2.31
C GLY A 140 5.52 13.85 -3.66
N PHE A 141 4.87 13.00 -4.45
CA PHE A 141 5.34 12.58 -5.78
C PHE A 141 4.71 13.38 -6.93
N GLU A 142 3.88 14.38 -6.63
CA GLU A 142 3.34 15.27 -7.65
C GLU A 142 4.46 16.11 -8.28
N GLY A 143 4.32 16.42 -9.57
CA GLY A 143 5.22 17.32 -10.27
C GLY A 143 5.37 18.68 -9.57
N ILE A 144 6.53 19.30 -9.74
CA ILE A 144 6.81 20.64 -9.22
C ILE A 144 5.97 21.64 -10.02
N ASP A 145 5.24 22.52 -9.33
CA ASP A 145 4.55 23.64 -9.97
C ASP A 145 5.60 24.61 -10.55
N PRO A 146 5.68 24.79 -11.88
CA PRO A 146 6.67 25.68 -12.50
C PRO A 146 6.52 27.15 -12.10
N GLU A 147 5.32 27.57 -11.71
CA GLU A 147 5.04 28.94 -11.27
C GLU A 147 5.41 29.15 -9.80
N LYS A 148 5.44 28.07 -9.01
CA LYS A 148 5.76 28.09 -7.57
C LYS A 148 6.71 26.94 -7.17
N PRO A 149 7.90 26.83 -7.78
CA PRO A 149 8.76 25.66 -7.59
C PRO A 149 9.27 25.53 -6.15
N GLY A 150 9.52 26.67 -5.48
CA GLY A 150 9.96 26.73 -4.09
C GLY A 150 8.90 26.36 -3.06
N GLN A 151 7.64 26.17 -3.45
CA GLN A 151 6.56 25.84 -2.50
C GLN A 151 6.74 24.45 -1.89
N ARG A 152 7.28 23.51 -2.66
CA ARG A 152 7.40 22.09 -2.26
C ARG A 152 8.85 21.59 -2.24
N VAL A 153 9.75 22.25 -2.97
CA VAL A 153 11.17 21.85 -3.04
C VAL A 153 12.04 23.02 -2.65
N ARG A 154 12.86 22.83 -1.61
CA ARG A 154 13.78 23.87 -1.13
C ARG A 154 14.87 24.13 -2.16
N GLY A 155 15.14 25.40 -2.47
CA GLY A 155 16.25 25.81 -3.32
C GLY A 155 15.99 25.69 -4.83
N VAL A 156 14.72 25.53 -5.25
CA VAL A 156 14.34 25.57 -6.66
C VAL A 156 13.58 26.87 -6.93
N GLU A 157 14.09 27.65 -7.88
CA GLU A 157 13.48 28.90 -8.35
C GLU A 157 13.10 28.79 -9.82
N ARG A 158 12.15 29.62 -10.25
CA ARG A 158 11.73 29.67 -11.64
C ARG A 158 12.86 30.29 -12.47
N ALA A 159 13.35 29.57 -13.48
CA ALA A 159 14.27 30.15 -14.46
C ALA A 159 13.55 31.25 -15.28
N GLU A 160 14.25 32.36 -15.54
CA GLU A 160 13.75 33.39 -16.44
C GLU A 160 13.49 32.78 -17.83
N LYS A 161 12.36 33.15 -18.45
CA LYS A 161 12.02 32.65 -19.79
C LYS A 161 13.14 33.05 -20.77
N PRO A 162 13.68 32.11 -21.58
CA PRO A 162 14.57 32.50 -22.66
C PRO A 162 13.83 33.47 -23.59
N LYS A 163 14.55 34.54 -23.95
CA LYS A 163 14.04 35.68 -24.72
C LYS A 163 13.81 35.33 -26.18
#